data_AF-A0A250WVM1-F1
#
_entry.id   AF-A0A250WVM1-F1
#
_cell.length_a   1.000
_cell.length_b   1.000
_cell.length_c   1.000
_cell.angle_alpha   90.00
_cell.angle_beta   90.00
_cell.angle_gamma   90.00
#
_symmetry.space_group_name_H-M   'P 1'
#
loop_
_entity.id
_entity.type
_entity.pdbx_description
1 polymer ?
#
loop_
_entity_poly.entity_id
_entity_poly.type
_entity_poly.pdbx_seq_one_letter_code
_entity_poly.pdbx_strand_id
1 'polypeptide(L)'
;MGMKRPYHVSNATNTENENAAPNHVLPSIFPKLDSFIEAACTQGGLQGLIRCWAIQGDTVMYSMKNNRWCGNIGGAHKSNGIYYVVDLRKGLWHQRCYDPHCRLYKSSAMPLPHEVWSAYKLET
;
A
#
# COMPACT_ATOMS: atom_id res chain seq x y z
N MET A 1 9.43 22.19 -10.19
CA MET A 1 8.21 21.58 -10.80
C MET A 1 7.63 20.53 -9.86
N GLY A 2 6.60 20.87 -9.08
CA GLY A 2 5.89 19.91 -8.24
C GLY A 2 4.76 19.25 -9.04
N MET A 3 4.88 17.95 -9.31
CA MET A 3 3.78 17.18 -9.91
C MET A 3 2.73 16.91 -8.82
N LYS A 4 1.56 17.53 -8.96
CA LYS A 4 0.37 17.30 -8.13
C LYS A 4 -0.05 15.83 -8.27
N ARG A 5 -0.22 15.13 -7.15
CA ARG A 5 -0.64 13.73 -7.06
C ARG A 5 -2.08 13.57 -7.58
N PRO A 6 -2.35 12.75 -8.62
CA PRO A 6 -3.72 12.44 -9.04
C PRO A 6 -4.17 11.18 -8.31
N TYR A 7 -4.54 11.30 -7.04
CA TYR A 7 -5.24 10.22 -6.35
C TYR A 7 -6.36 10.86 -5.55
N HIS A 8 -7.59 10.37 -5.76
CA HIS A 8 -8.71 10.68 -4.89
C HIS A 8 -8.36 10.15 -3.50
N VAL A 9 -7.83 11.03 -2.67
CA VAL A 9 -7.90 10.88 -1.22
C VAL A 9 -9.37 11.03 -0.88
N SER A 10 -9.96 10.05 -0.18
CA SER A 10 -11.20 10.31 0.56
C SER A 10 -10.87 11.38 1.61
N ASN A 11 -11.13 12.64 1.27
CA ASN A 11 -10.89 13.78 2.14
C ASN A 11 -11.89 13.74 3.31
N ALA A 12 -11.39 13.57 4.52
CA ALA A 12 -12.04 14.17 5.67
C ALA A 12 -11.98 15.69 5.48
N THR A 13 -13.14 16.34 5.55
CA THR A 13 -13.31 17.80 5.43
C THR A 13 -12.59 18.51 6.57
N ASN A 14 -11.72 19.47 6.23
CA ASN A 14 -11.13 20.39 7.20
C ASN A 14 -12.18 21.39 7.68
N THR A 15 -12.47 21.35 8.97
CA THR A 15 -12.86 22.52 9.77
C THR A 15 -12.01 22.51 11.03
N GLU A 16 -11.32 23.63 11.25
CA GLU A 16 -10.37 23.89 12.33
C GLU A 16 -11.03 23.68 13.71
N ASN A 17 -10.49 22.78 14.54
CA ASN A 17 -10.69 22.83 16.00
C ASN A 17 -9.60 22.02 16.74
N GLU A 18 -9.06 22.67 17.76
CA GLU A 18 -8.04 22.27 18.72
C GLU A 18 -8.47 21.05 19.52
N ASN A 19 -8.15 19.84 19.05
CA ASN A 19 -8.03 18.59 19.84
C ASN A 19 -7.69 17.48 18.84
N ALA A 20 -6.41 17.36 18.47
CA ALA A 20 -5.96 16.35 17.52
C ALA A 20 -6.14 14.94 18.13
N ALA A 21 -7.32 14.35 17.88
CA ALA A 21 -7.54 12.94 18.03
C ALA A 21 -6.40 12.20 17.29
N PRO A 22 -5.87 11.10 17.86
CA PRO A 22 -4.76 10.40 17.26
C PRO A 22 -5.11 10.10 15.79
N ASN A 23 -4.16 10.33 14.87
CA ASN A 23 -4.28 10.04 13.44
C ASN A 23 -4.60 8.55 13.22
N HIS A 24 -5.86 8.16 13.46
CA HIS A 24 -6.36 6.83 13.24
C HIS A 24 -6.60 6.72 11.74
N VAL A 25 -5.62 6.11 11.07
CA VAL A 25 -5.80 5.62 9.72
C VAL A 25 -6.96 4.62 9.80
N LEU A 26 -8.10 4.97 9.21
CA LEU A 26 -9.23 4.04 9.15
C LEU A 26 -8.78 2.81 8.34
N PRO A 27 -9.11 1.58 8.79
CA PRO A 27 -8.89 0.36 8.02
C PRO A 27 -9.50 0.50 6.62
N SER A 28 -8.94 -0.20 5.64
CA SER A 28 -9.55 -0.23 4.32
C SER A 28 -10.86 -1.03 4.32
N ILE A 29 -11.60 -0.92 3.22
CA ILE A 29 -12.78 -1.78 2.98
C ILE A 29 -12.39 -3.26 2.74
N PHE A 30 -11.09 -3.58 2.78
CA PHE A 30 -10.52 -4.91 2.56
C PHE A 30 -9.71 -5.39 3.78
N PRO A 31 -10.32 -5.59 4.96
CA PRO A 31 -9.60 -5.91 6.20
C PRO A 31 -8.71 -7.17 6.10
N LYS A 32 -9.11 -8.16 5.28
CA LYS A 32 -8.29 -9.35 5.01
C LYS A 32 -7.03 -9.03 4.21
N LEU A 33 -7.14 -8.15 3.20
CA LEU A 33 -5.98 -7.68 2.45
C LEU A 33 -5.07 -6.83 3.32
N ASP A 34 -5.62 -5.98 4.17
CA ASP A 34 -4.84 -5.14 5.09
C ASP A 34 -3.93 -6.02 5.97
N SER A 35 -4.53 -7.02 6.63
CA SER A 35 -3.81 -7.95 7.50
C SER A 35 -2.73 -8.73 6.73
N PHE A 36 -3.04 -9.19 5.52
CA PHE A 36 -2.09 -9.91 4.68
C PHE A 36 -0.91 -9.01 4.26
N ILE A 37 -1.18 -7.78 3.82
CA ILE A 37 -0.15 -6.86 3.33
C ILE A 37 0.78 -6.41 4.45
N GLU A 38 0.26 -6.17 5.66
CA GLU A 38 1.11 -5.90 6.82
C GLU A 38 1.97 -7.11 7.17
N ALA A 39 1.39 -8.32 7.25
CA ALA A 39 2.15 -9.54 7.51
C ALA A 39 3.26 -9.82 6.48
N ALA A 40 3.04 -9.44 5.22
CA ALA A 40 4.03 -9.56 4.16
C ALA A 40 5.18 -8.54 4.26
N CYS A 41 5.01 -7.44 5.01
CA CYS A 41 5.95 -6.33 5.06
C CYS A 41 6.98 -6.46 6.19
N THR A 42 7.70 -7.58 6.24
CA THR A 42 8.62 -7.92 7.36
C THR A 42 10.10 -7.97 6.95
N GLN A 43 10.38 -7.89 5.66
CA GLN A 43 11.73 -8.03 5.13
C GLN A 43 12.64 -6.90 5.63
N GLY A 44 13.91 -7.22 5.90
CA GLY A 44 14.84 -6.28 6.55
C GLY A 44 14.71 -6.18 8.07
N GLY A 45 13.92 -7.05 8.70
CA GLY A 45 13.84 -7.19 10.16
C GLY A 45 12.92 -6.19 10.87
N LEU A 46 12.14 -5.41 10.11
CA LEU A 46 11.18 -4.44 10.66
C LEU A 46 9.77 -4.79 10.20
N GLN A 47 8.79 -4.69 11.10
CA GLN A 47 7.38 -4.83 10.76
C GLN A 47 6.86 -3.54 10.12
N GLY A 48 6.40 -3.63 8.87
CA GLY A 48 5.72 -2.55 8.18
C GLY A 48 4.24 -2.46 8.55
N LEU A 49 3.68 -1.27 8.47
CA LEU A 49 2.26 -1.01 8.69
C LEU A 49 1.68 -0.23 7.51
N ILE A 50 0.37 -0.33 7.31
CA ILE A 50 -0.33 0.48 6.32
C ILE A 50 -0.40 1.92 6.84
N ARG A 51 0.11 2.86 6.04
CA ARG A 51 -0.05 4.31 6.30
C ARG A 51 -1.36 4.81 5.71
N CYS A 52 -1.66 4.40 4.50
CA CYS A 52 -2.86 4.73 3.77
C CYS A 52 -3.02 3.78 2.59
N TRP A 53 -4.21 3.76 2.01
CA TRP A 53 -4.55 2.96 0.86
C TRP A 53 -5.30 3.81 -0.17
N ALA A 54 -5.33 3.35 -1.42
CA ALA A 54 -6.13 3.92 -2.48
C ALA A 54 -6.61 2.79 -3.40
N ILE A 55 -7.76 2.98 -4.05
CA ILE A 55 -8.29 2.06 -5.06
C ILE A 55 -8.50 2.78 -6.38
N GLN A 56 -8.17 2.11 -7.48
CA GLN A 56 -8.42 2.58 -8.84
C GLN A 56 -8.84 1.39 -9.70
N GLY A 57 -10.12 1.35 -10.09
CA GLY A 57 -10.71 0.18 -10.74
C GLY A 57 -10.50 -1.06 -9.87
N ASP A 58 -9.88 -2.08 -10.44
CA ASP A 58 -9.67 -3.38 -9.80
C ASP A 58 -8.32 -3.46 -9.07
N THR A 59 -7.65 -2.33 -8.86
CA THR A 59 -6.32 -2.26 -8.25
C THR A 59 -6.34 -1.51 -6.93
N VAL A 60 -5.80 -2.12 -5.88
CA VAL A 60 -5.61 -1.50 -4.56
C VAL A 60 -4.13 -1.22 -4.34
N MET A 61 -3.81 -0.01 -3.87
CA MET A 61 -2.45 0.41 -3.54
C MET A 61 -2.34 0.65 -2.04
N TYR A 62 -1.37 0.02 -1.38
CA TYR A 62 -1.10 0.15 0.05
C TYR A 62 0.24 0.84 0.29
N SER A 63 0.22 2.06 0.79
CA SER A 63 1.43 2.81 1.13
C SER A 63 1.94 2.37 2.50
N MET A 64 3.19 1.91 2.58
CA MET A 64 3.73 1.35 3.83
C MET A 64 4.51 2.37 4.67
N LYS A 65 4.37 2.29 6.00
CA LYS A 65 5.22 2.96 7.00
C LYS A 65 6.01 1.94 7.82
N ASN A 66 7.00 2.41 8.57
CA ASN A 66 7.87 1.65 9.48
C ASN A 66 8.74 0.56 8.84
N ASN A 67 8.50 0.20 7.58
CA ASN A 67 9.40 -0.59 6.76
C ASN A 67 9.50 0.04 5.36
N ARG A 68 10.74 0.22 4.88
CA ARG A 68 11.08 0.80 3.57
C ARG A 68 11.95 -0.14 2.73
N TRP A 69 11.94 -1.43 3.07
CA TRP A 69 12.74 -2.46 2.42
C TRP A 69 12.34 -2.60 0.96
N CYS A 70 13.32 -2.44 0.07
CA CYS A 70 13.14 -2.50 -1.35
C CYS A 70 13.89 -3.70 -1.92
N GLY A 71 13.15 -4.59 -2.58
CA GLY A 71 13.75 -5.75 -3.25
C GLY A 71 14.66 -5.39 -4.43
N ASN A 72 14.53 -4.19 -5.01
CA ASN A 72 15.40 -3.73 -6.11
C ASN A 72 16.85 -3.51 -5.67
N ILE A 73 17.03 -2.84 -4.54
CA ILE A 73 18.35 -2.48 -3.99
C ILE A 73 18.81 -3.44 -2.89
N GLY A 74 17.97 -4.42 -2.52
CA GLY A 74 18.26 -5.38 -1.45
C GLY A 74 18.41 -4.74 -0.08
N GLY A 75 17.69 -3.64 0.19
CA GLY A 75 17.89 -2.81 1.38
C GLY A 75 16.80 -1.77 1.60
N ALA A 76 16.85 -1.05 2.71
CA ALA A 76 15.89 0.00 3.03
C ALA A 76 16.19 1.33 2.32
N HIS A 77 15.17 1.96 1.73
CA HIS A 77 15.31 3.34 1.25
C HIS A 77 15.48 4.32 2.41
N LYS A 78 16.38 5.30 2.23
CA LYS A 78 16.66 6.35 3.24
C LYS A 78 15.50 7.32 3.44
N SER A 79 14.91 7.83 2.35
CA SER A 79 13.93 8.92 2.40
C SER A 79 12.58 8.56 1.77
N ASN A 80 12.58 7.69 0.76
CA ASN A 80 11.35 7.25 0.08
C ASN A 80 10.77 5.99 0.72
N GLY A 81 9.48 5.78 0.55
CA GLY A 81 8.78 4.59 1.04
C GLY A 81 8.59 3.55 -0.05
N ILE A 82 8.03 2.41 0.34
CA ILE A 82 7.50 1.40 -0.57
C ILE A 82 5.97 1.41 -0.53
N TYR A 83 5.37 0.79 -1.52
CA TYR A 83 3.95 0.47 -1.52
C TYR A 83 3.73 -0.90 -2.17
N TYR A 84 2.66 -1.56 -1.78
CA TYR A 84 2.20 -2.77 -2.44
C TYR A 84 1.02 -2.46 -3.34
N VAL A 85 0.94 -3.18 -4.46
CA VAL A 85 -0.14 -3.07 -5.43
C VAL A 85 -0.79 -4.44 -5.54
N VAL A 86 -2.11 -4.49 -5.33
CA VAL A 86 -2.96 -5.68 -5.42
C VAL A 86 -3.86 -5.55 -6.64
N ASP A 87 -3.87 -6.58 -7.48
CA ASP A 87 -4.80 -6.78 -8.60
C ASP A 87 -5.93 -7.73 -8.14
N LEU A 88 -7.13 -7.18 -7.95
CA LEU A 88 -8.30 -7.89 -7.44
C LEU A 88 -8.95 -8.82 -8.48
N ARG A 89 -8.61 -8.69 -9.76
CA ARG A 89 -9.10 -9.62 -10.80
C ARG A 89 -8.26 -10.88 -10.86
N LYS A 90 -6.95 -10.71 -10.76
CA LYS A 90 -5.99 -11.82 -10.87
C LYS A 90 -5.62 -12.44 -9.53
N GLY A 91 -5.93 -11.77 -8.42
CA GLY A 91 -5.48 -12.21 -7.11
C GLY A 91 -3.96 -12.17 -6.97
N LEU A 92 -3.33 -11.13 -7.53
CA LEU A 92 -1.88 -10.98 -7.54
C LEU A 92 -1.48 -9.71 -6.80
N TRP A 93 -0.33 -9.73 -6.16
CA TRP A 93 0.24 -8.56 -5.51
C TRP A 93 1.74 -8.41 -5.80
N HIS A 94 2.24 -7.19 -5.72
CA HIS A 94 3.67 -6.90 -5.92
C HIS A 94 4.10 -5.60 -5.23
N GLN A 95 5.40 -5.48 -4.96
CA GLN A 95 6.04 -4.30 -4.42
C GLN A 95 6.38 -3.29 -5.52
N ARG A 96 6.26 -2.01 -5.17
CA ARG A 96 6.77 -0.85 -5.88
C ARG A 96 7.39 0.14 -4.89
N CYS A 97 8.14 1.11 -5.40
CA CYS A 97 8.82 2.12 -4.59
C CYS A 97 8.43 3.54 -5.03
N TYR A 98 8.41 4.47 -4.07
CA TYR A 98 8.29 5.91 -4.38
C TYR A 98 9.59 6.54 -4.86
N ASP A 99 10.71 5.82 -4.72
CA ASP A 99 12.02 6.30 -5.12
C ASP A 99 12.12 6.45 -6.65
N PRO A 100 12.51 7.63 -7.17
CA PRO A 100 12.65 7.85 -8.61
C PRO A 100 13.61 6.87 -9.29
N HIS A 101 14.67 6.42 -8.60
CA HIS A 101 15.61 5.44 -9.13
C HIS A 101 15.02 4.03 -9.22
N CYS A 102 13.90 3.78 -8.53
CA CYS A 102 13.16 2.52 -8.57
C CYS A 102 11.83 2.63 -9.34
N ARG A 103 11.61 3.69 -10.13
CA ARG A 103 10.33 3.93 -10.82
C ARG A 103 9.91 2.77 -11.73
N LEU A 104 10.86 2.11 -12.39
CA LEU A 104 10.61 0.97 -13.27
C LEU A 104 10.54 -0.35 -12.53
N TYR A 105 11.02 -0.40 -11.28
CA TYR A 105 11.03 -1.62 -10.50
C TYR A 105 9.60 -2.09 -10.18
N LYS A 106 9.40 -3.40 -10.33
CA LYS A 106 8.23 -4.17 -9.93
C LYS A 106 8.78 -5.48 -9.38
N SER A 107 8.45 -5.86 -8.15
CA SER A 107 8.79 -7.22 -7.70
C SER A 107 8.06 -8.25 -8.57
N SER A 108 8.49 -9.50 -8.50
CA SER A 108 7.69 -10.63 -9.00
C SER A 108 6.25 -10.51 -8.49
N ALA A 109 5.29 -10.79 -9.38
CA ALA A 109 3.90 -10.87 -8.99
C ALA A 109 3.69 -12.16 -8.19
N MET A 110 3.20 -12.01 -6.97
CA MET A 110 2.98 -13.10 -6.04
C MET A 110 1.47 -13.39 -5.95
N PRO A 111 1.06 -14.66 -5.85
CA PRO A 111 -0.34 -14.99 -5.64
C PRO A 111 -0.82 -14.54 -4.26
N LEU A 112 -2.07 -14.11 -4.18
CA LEU A 112 -2.79 -13.94 -2.93
C LEU A 112 -3.42 -15.28 -2.52
N PRO A 113 -3.40 -15.64 -1.23
CA PRO A 113 -4.17 -16.76 -0.72
C PRO A 113 -5.66 -16.57 -1.01
N HIS A 114 -6.35 -17.62 -1.47
CA HIS A 114 -7.73 -17.52 -1.98
C HIS A 114 -8.69 -16.89 -0.95
N GLU A 115 -8.56 -17.26 0.31
CA GLU A 115 -9.36 -16.78 1.44
C GLU A 115 -9.22 -15.29 1.75
N VAL A 116 -8.12 -14.67 1.29
CA VAL A 116 -7.81 -13.25 1.49
C VAL A 116 -8.57 -12.36 0.51
N TRP A 117 -8.74 -12.79 -0.75
CA TRP A 117 -9.25 -11.92 -1.82
C TRP A 117 -10.51 -12.41 -2.54
N SER A 118 -10.92 -13.67 -2.36
CA SER A 118 -12.10 -14.25 -3.04
C SER A 118 -13.39 -13.45 -2.82
N ALA A 119 -13.58 -12.87 -1.63
CA ALA A 119 -14.74 -12.03 -1.32
C ALA A 119 -14.76 -10.69 -2.07
N TYR A 120 -13.64 -10.30 -2.68
CA TYR A 120 -13.44 -9.04 -3.40
C TYR A 120 -13.18 -9.26 -4.88
N LYS A 121 -13.32 -10.51 -5.35
CA LYS A 121 -13.10 -10.86 -6.74
C LYS A 121 -14.16 -10.17 -7.59
N LEU A 122 -13.71 -9.31 -8.48
CA LEU A 122 -14.58 -8.65 -9.44
C LEU A 122 -14.76 -9.60 -10.63
N GLU A 123 -16.00 -9.98 -10.89
CA GLU A 123 -16.36 -10.75 -12.08
C GLU A 123 -16.21 -9.87 -13.34
N THR A 124 -15.80 -10.50 -14.44
CA THR A 124 -15.58 -9.83 -15.74
C THR A 124 -16.85 -9.67 -16.53
#